data_AF-A0A7M3MFE6-F1
#
_entry.id   AF-A0A7M3MFE6-F1
#
_cell.length_a   1.000
_cell.length_b   1.000
_cell.length_c   1.000
_cell.angle_alpha   90.00
_cell.angle_beta   90.00
_cell.angle_gamma   90.00
#
_symmetry.space_group_name_H-M   'P 1'
#
loop_
_entity.id
_entity.type
_entity.pdbx_description
1 polymer ?
#
loop_
_entity_poly.entity_id
_entity_poly.type
_entity_poly.pdbx_seq_one_letter_code
_entity_poly.pdbx_strand_id
1 'polypeptide(L)'
;MHRYNLTLLGLNISFMAEADRERVDEAVALLESRFEKLDDGRQISRERLLIFLALGLADDLLLSNRRQAELEERLGKLVARIEEV
;
A
#
# COMPACT_ATOMS: atom_id res chain seq x y z
N MET A 1 -0.31 11.13 15.56
CA MET A 1 -1.06 9.90 15.24
C MET A 1 -2.50 10.02 15.73
N HIS A 2 -3.45 9.65 14.89
CA HIS A 2 -4.88 9.59 15.18
C HIS A 2 -5.31 8.13 15.31
N ARG A 3 -6.32 7.88 16.14
CA ARG A 3 -6.91 6.55 16.31
C ARG A 3 -8.15 6.42 15.43
N TYR A 4 -8.20 5.36 14.64
CA TYR A 4 -9.30 4.99 13.78
C TYR A 4 -9.89 3.66 14.24
N ASN A 5 -11.22 3.60 14.37
CA ASN A 5 -11.92 2.34 14.54
C ASN A 5 -12.50 1.96 13.17
N LEU A 6 -12.05 0.83 12.64
CA LEU A 6 -12.34 0.40 11.28
C LEU A 6 -12.92 -1.01 11.31
N THR A 7 -13.79 -1.30 10.36
CA THR A 7 -14.16 -2.66 10.00
C THR A 7 -13.46 -3.00 8.70
N LEU A 8 -12.64 -4.04 8.69
CA LEU A 8 -11.88 -4.47 7.53
C LEU A 8 -11.96 -5.98 7.42
N LEU A 9 -12.43 -6.50 6.27
CA LEU A 9 -12.56 -7.95 6.04
C LEU A 9 -13.39 -8.67 7.13
N GLY A 10 -14.41 -7.98 7.65
CA GLY A 10 -15.27 -8.45 8.73
C GLY A 10 -14.63 -8.43 10.13
N LEU A 11 -13.45 -7.83 10.29
CA LEU A 11 -12.77 -7.65 11.57
C LEU A 11 -12.87 -6.20 12.04
N ASN A 12 -13.23 -6.00 13.30
CA ASN A 12 -13.18 -4.69 13.92
C ASN A 12 -11.80 -4.46 14.52
N ILE A 13 -11.11 -3.42 14.04
CA ILE A 13 -9.74 -3.09 14.43
C ILE A 13 -9.63 -1.64 14.90
N SER A 14 -8.76 -1.41 15.90
CA SER A 14 -8.30 -0.07 16.25
C SER A 14 -6.93 0.17 15.62
N PHE A 15 -6.87 1.07 14.65
CA PHE A 15 -5.68 1.41 13.88
C PHE A 15 -5.17 2.81 14.27
N MET A 16 -3.87 2.97 14.48
CA MET A 16 -3.25 4.26 14.78
C MET A 16 -2.31 4.67 13.64
N ALA A 17 -2.52 5.85 13.07
CA ALA A 17 -1.72 6.35 11.96
C ALA A 17 -1.59 7.88 11.98
N GLU A 18 -0.56 8.41 11.32
CA GLU A 18 -0.46 9.85 11.04
C GLU A 18 -1.26 10.28 9.80
N ALA A 19 -1.74 9.30 9.02
CA ALA A 19 -2.70 9.52 7.95
C ALA A 19 -3.95 10.24 8.45
N ASP A 20 -4.48 11.10 7.60
CA ASP A 20 -5.83 11.64 7.72
C ASP A 20 -6.87 10.55 7.41
N ARG A 21 -8.14 10.90 7.61
CA ARG A 21 -9.24 9.95 7.45
C ARG A 21 -9.38 9.45 6.02
N GLU A 22 -9.23 10.35 5.05
CA GLU A 22 -9.35 10.05 3.63
C GLU A 22 -8.33 8.99 3.19
N ARG A 23 -7.05 9.18 3.52
CA ARG A 23 -6.00 8.20 3.19
C ARG A 23 -6.20 6.86 3.91
N VAL A 24 -6.78 6.86 5.10
CA VAL A 24 -7.13 5.62 5.81
C VAL A 24 -8.28 4.88 5.13
N ASP A 25 -9.33 5.59 4.71
CA ASP A 25 -10.47 4.98 4.02
C ASP A 25 -10.05 4.46 2.63
N GLU A 26 -9.16 5.15 1.91
CA GLU A 26 -8.53 4.64 0.68
C GLU A 26 -7.74 3.34 0.91
N ALA A 27 -6.96 3.28 1.99
CA ALA A 27 -6.21 2.08 2.33
C ALA A 27 -7.14 0.89 2.65
N VAL A 28 -8.27 1.13 3.32
CA VAL A 28 -9.30 0.11 3.55
C VAL A 28 -9.86 -0.40 2.23
N ALA A 29 -10.32 0.50 1.36
CA ALA A 29 -10.88 0.12 0.06
C ALA A 29 -9.88 -0.67 -0.81
N LEU A 30 -8.60 -0.28 -0.78
CA LEU A 30 -7.53 -1.00 -1.48
C LEU A 30 -7.36 -2.43 -0.95
N LEU A 31 -7.35 -2.61 0.37
CA LEU A 31 -7.21 -3.92 1.00
C LEU A 31 -8.38 -4.84 0.67
N GLU A 32 -9.61 -4.32 0.72
CA GLU A 32 -10.82 -5.08 0.39
C GLU A 32 -10.82 -5.53 -1.07
N SER A 33 -10.57 -4.62 -2.02
CA SER A 33 -10.53 -4.97 -3.44
C SER A 33 -9.46 -6.02 -3.76
N ARG A 34 -8.31 -5.98 -3.08
CA ARG A 34 -7.25 -6.97 -3.30
C ARG A 34 -7.56 -8.30 -2.65
N PHE A 35 -8.15 -8.30 -1.47
CA PHE A 35 -8.61 -9.52 -0.83
C PHE A 35 -9.65 -10.24 -1.70
N GLU A 36 -10.64 -9.52 -2.24
CA GLU A 36 -11.66 -10.08 -3.14
C GLU A 36 -11.05 -10.71 -4.39
N LYS A 37 -9.98 -10.14 -4.95
CA LYS A 37 -9.27 -10.72 -6.10
C LYS A 37 -8.48 -11.98 -5.75
N LEU A 38 -8.05 -12.12 -4.50
CA LEU A 38 -7.34 -13.31 -4.01
C LEU A 38 -8.29 -14.42 -3.59
N ASP A 39 -9.50 -14.07 -3.14
CA ASP A 39 -10.56 -15.01 -2.78
C ASP A 39 -11.26 -15.55 -4.04
N ASP A 40 -10.55 -16.39 -4.80
CA ASP A 40 -11.01 -16.98 -6.06
C ASP A 40 -11.96 -18.19 -5.87
N GLY A 41 -12.52 -18.34 -4.66
CA GLY A 41 -13.39 -19.47 -4.29
C GLY A 41 -12.66 -20.79 -4.07
N ARG A 42 -11.31 -20.83 -4.18
CA ARG A 42 -10.54 -22.00 -3.74
C ARG A 42 -10.58 -22.11 -2.23
N GLN A 43 -10.50 -23.34 -1.70
CA GLN A 43 -10.42 -23.62 -0.26
C GLN A 43 -9.06 -23.19 0.32
N ILE A 44 -8.76 -21.90 0.32
CA ILE A 44 -7.61 -21.31 1.00
C ILE A 44 -8.11 -20.72 2.32
N SER A 45 -7.39 -20.99 3.41
CA SER A 45 -7.74 -20.39 4.70
C SER A 45 -7.56 -18.87 4.64
N ARG A 46 -8.42 -18.13 5.35
CA ARG A 46 -8.35 -16.67 5.45
C ARG A 46 -6.96 -16.19 5.88
N GLU A 47 -6.32 -16.88 6.82
CA GLU A 47 -4.95 -16.57 7.27
C GLU A 47 -3.94 -16.62 6.12
N ARG A 48 -4.03 -17.65 5.27
CA ARG A 48 -3.13 -17.79 4.12
C ARG A 48 -3.40 -16.70 3.07
N LEU A 49 -4.67 -16.35 2.83
CA LEU A 49 -5.03 -15.22 1.96
C LEU A 49 -4.46 -13.90 2.50
N LEU A 50 -4.52 -13.66 3.81
CA LEU A 50 -3.93 -12.48 4.43
C LEU A 50 -2.41 -12.44 4.31
N ILE A 51 -1.72 -13.57 4.40
CA ILE A 51 -0.27 -13.66 4.15
C ILE A 51 0.03 -13.30 2.69
N PHE A 52 -0.73 -13.81 1.73
CA PHE A 52 -0.58 -13.44 0.32
C PHE A 52 -0.82 -11.94 0.09
N LEU A 53 -1.86 -11.38 0.70
CA LEU A 53 -2.16 -9.95 0.63
C LEU A 53 -1.00 -9.11 1.19
N ALA A 54 -0.47 -9.49 2.36
CA ALA A 54 0.65 -8.80 2.98
C ALA A 54 1.92 -8.86 2.10
N LEU A 55 2.22 -10.03 1.51
CA LEU A 55 3.34 -10.17 0.58
C LEU A 55 3.17 -9.28 -0.67
N GLY A 56 1.97 -9.26 -1.26
CA GLY A 56 1.69 -8.41 -2.43
C GLY A 56 1.84 -6.92 -2.13
N LEU A 57 1.38 -6.46 -0.95
CA LEU A 57 1.55 -5.07 -0.52
C LEU A 57 3.02 -4.72 -0.26
N ALA A 58 3.79 -5.65 0.31
CA ALA A 58 5.22 -5.45 0.52
C ALA A 58 5.98 -5.34 -0.81
N ASP A 59 5.65 -6.18 -1.79
CA ASP A 59 6.25 -6.10 -3.13
C ASP A 59 5.92 -4.78 -3.83
N ASP A 60 4.65 -4.34 -3.79
CA ASP A 60 4.24 -3.06 -4.36
C ASP A 60 4.92 -1.86 -3.71
N LEU A 61 5.09 -1.88 -2.38
CA LEU A 61 5.84 -0.86 -1.65
C LEU A 61 7.29 -0.82 -2.11
N LEU A 62 7.95 -1.98 -2.22
CA LEU A 62 9.33 -2.08 -2.70
C LEU A 62 9.46 -1.56 -4.14
N LEU A 63 8.51 -1.90 -5.02
CA LEU A 63 8.49 -1.42 -6.40
C LEU A 63 8.27 0.09 -6.47
N SER A 64 7.35 0.64 -5.66
CA SER A 64 7.10 2.08 -5.57
C SER A 64 8.36 2.84 -5.12
N ASN A 65 9.04 2.35 -4.09
CA ASN A 65 10.28 2.96 -3.59
C ASN A 65 11.39 2.95 -4.64
N ARG A 66 11.54 1.86 -5.39
CA ARG A 66 12.51 1.77 -6.50
C ARG A 66 12.21 2.80 -7.60
N ARG A 67 10.93 2.92 -7.99
CA ARG A 67 10.50 3.90 -9.00
C ARG A 67 10.74 5.33 -8.53
N GLN A 68 10.48 5.62 -7.26
CA GLN A 68 10.76 6.93 -6.67
C GLN A 68 12.25 7.26 -6.74
N ALA A 69 13.12 6.32 -6.31
CA ALA A 69 14.57 6.51 -6.37
C ALA A 69 15.07 6.74 -7.82
N GLU A 70 14.53 6.00 -8.79
CA GLU A 70 14.86 6.18 -10.20
C GLU A 70 14.44 7.58 -10.71
N LEU A 71 13.25 8.05 -10.32
CA LEU A 71 12.78 9.38 -10.69
C LEU A 71 13.62 10.49 -10.05
N GLU A 72 13.99 10.35 -8.78
CA GLU A 72 14.88 11.27 -8.08
C GLU A 72 16.25 11.34 -8.78
N GLU A 73 16.81 10.19 -9.18
CA GLU A 73 18.07 10.13 -9.93
C GLU A 73 17.95 10.84 -11.29
N ARG A 74 16.88 10.58 -12.04
CA ARG A 74 16.64 11.21 -13.35
C ARG A 74 16.45 12.73 -13.22
N LEU A 75 15.71 13.19 -12.21
CA LEU A 75 15.54 14.61 -11.91
C LEU A 75 16.87 15.27 -11.53
N GLY A 76 17.68 14.62 -10.70
CA GLY A 76 19.02 15.10 -10.36
C GLY A 76 19.92 15.29 -11.58
N LYS A 77 19.91 14.33 -12.52
CA LYS A 77 20.64 14.44 -13.79
C LYS A 77 20.13 15.60 -14.67
N LEU A 78 18.82 15.83 -14.69
CA LEU A 78 18.24 16.95 -15.46
C LEU A 78 18.62 18.30 -14.86
N VAL A 79 18.57 18.44 -13.53
CA VAL A 79 18.98 19.67 -12.84
C VAL A 79 20.46 19.97 -13.09
N ALA A 80 21.35 18.99 -12.92
CA ALA A 80 22.78 19.17 -13.20
C ALA A 80 23.04 19.65 -14.63
N ARG A 81 22.31 19.11 -15.61
CA ARG A 81 22.44 19.52 -17.02
C ARG A 81 21.90 20.93 -17.30
N ILE A 82 20.95 21.43 -16.50
CA ILE A 82 20.48 22.82 -16.62
C ILE A 82 21.50 23.78 -16.01
N GLU A 83 22.16 23.40 -14.91
CA GLU A 83 23.19 24.22 -14.24
C GLU A 83 24.49 24.34 -15.05
N GLU A 84 24.74 23.39 -15.97
CA GLU A 84 25.89 23.40 -16.89
C GLU A 84 25.71 24.31 -18.13
N VAL A 85 24.53 24.92 -18.31
CA VAL A 85 24.16 25.80 -19.46
C VAL A 85 24.11 27.26 -19.03
#